data_AF-A0A959T697-F1
#
_entry.id   AF-A0A959T697-F1
#
_cell.length_a   1.000
_cell.length_b   1.000
_cell.length_c   1.000
_cell.angle_alpha   90.00
_cell.angle_beta   90.00
_cell.angle_gamma   90.00
#
_symmetry.space_group_name_H-M   'P 1'
#
loop_
_entity.id
_entity.type
_entity.pdbx_description
1 polymer ?
#
loop_
_entity_poly.entity_id
_entity_poly.type
_entity_poly.pdbx_seq_one_letter_code
_entity_poly.pdbx_strand_id
1 'polypeptide(L)' 'ELRLFLPDEERLVEPLYGRLVLFKSDVLEHEVLPTRTDRYSLTGWLLHQPPGLGFLG' A
#
# COMPACT_ATOMS: atom_id res chain seq x y z
N GLU A 1 -1.37 -0.46 -12.81
CA GLU A 1 -0.17 -0.03 -12.05
C GLU A 1 -0.61 0.65 -10.75
N LEU A 2 0.28 0.88 -9.79
CA LEU A 2 -0.03 1.66 -8.58
C LEU A 2 0.57 3.05 -8.73
N ARG A 3 -0.24 4.11 -8.64
CA ARG A 3 0.21 5.50 -8.61
C ARG A 3 0.20 6.00 -7.17
N LEU A 4 1.31 6.60 -6.75
CA LEU A 4 1.46 7.23 -5.44
C LEU A 4 1.63 8.74 -5.66
N PHE A 5 0.90 9.54 -4.89
CA PHE A 5 1.05 11.00 -4.89
C PHE A 5 1.94 11.39 -3.72
N LEU A 6 3.22 11.61 -3.99
CA LEU A 6 4.17 12.12 -3.01
C LEU A 6 4.05 13.66 -2.96
N PRO A 7 4.50 14.31 -1.87
CA PRO A 7 4.37 15.76 -1.73
C PRO A 7 4.99 16.56 -2.89
N ASP A 8 6.09 16.05 -3.46
CA ASP A 8 6.87 16.75 -4.49
C ASP A 8 6.78 16.11 -5.88
N GLU A 9 6.26 14.87 -5.98
CA GLU A 9 6.21 14.14 -7.25
C GLU A 9 5.11 13.07 -7.29
N GLU A 10 4.72 12.66 -8.49
CA GLU A 10 3.94 11.45 -8.69
C GLU A 10 4.88 10.27 -8.98
N ARG A 11 4.66 9.15 -8.28
CA ARG A 11 5.43 7.94 -8.48
C ARG A 11 4.58 6.80 -8.98
N LEU A 12 4.90 6.32 -10.18
CA LEU A 12 4.31 5.11 -10.74
C LEU A 12 5.11 3.88 -10.30
N VAL A 13 4.39 2.90 -9.78
CA VAL A 13 4.93 1.62 -9.33
C VAL A 13 4.34 0.50 -10.19
N GLU A 14 5.23 -0.12 -10.97
CA GLU A 14 4.89 -1.27 -11.79
C GLU A 14 4.60 -2.50 -10.92
N PRO A 15 3.58 -3.30 -11.26
CA PRO A 15 3.20 -4.51 -10.52
C PRO A 15 4.13 -5.69 -10.87
N LEU A 16 5.39 -5.60 -10.46
CA LEU A 16 6.36 -6.68 -10.66
C LEU A 16 6.17 -7.81 -9.64
N TYR A 17 6.38 -9.06 -10.07
CA TYR A 17 6.33 -10.21 -9.18
C TYR A 17 7.38 -10.09 -8.06
N GLY A 18 7.00 -10.49 -6.84
CA GLY A 18 7.87 -10.41 -5.66
C GLY A 18 8.14 -8.99 -5.15
N ARG A 19 7.50 -7.96 -5.75
CA ARG A 19 7.63 -6.57 -5.28
C ARG A 19 6.70 -6.32 -4.09
N LEU A 20 7.29 -5.89 -2.98
CA LEU A 20 6.57 -5.38 -1.82
C LEU A 20 6.59 -3.86 -1.82
N VAL A 21 5.43 -3.23 -1.62
CA VAL A 21 5.29 -1.78 -1.48
C VAL A 21 4.67 -1.50 -0.12
N LEU A 22 5.32 -0.68 0.70
CA LEU A 22 4.80 -0.22 1.98
C LEU A 22 4.73 1.30 1.98
N PHE A 23 3.61 1.82 2.47
CA PHE A 23 3.40 3.24 2.67
C PHE A 23 2.35 3.46 3.76
N LYS A 24 2.31 4.67 4.32
CA LYS A 24 1.29 5.08 5.29
C LYS A 24 -0.01 5.38 4.57
N SER A 25 -1.02 4.54 4.79
CA SER A 25 -2.32 4.65 4.10
C SER A 25 -3.11 5.90 4.48
N ASP A 26 -2.83 6.50 5.63
CA ASP A 26 -3.46 7.71 6.16
C ASP A 26 -2.80 9.02 5.68
N VAL A 27 -1.57 8.93 5.16
CA VAL A 27 -0.76 10.09 4.74
C VAL A 27 -0.60 10.15 3.23
N LEU A 28 -0.52 9.00 2.57
CA LEU A 28 -0.23 8.92 1.14
C LEU A 28 -1.47 8.55 0.34
N GLU A 29 -1.93 9.52 -0.43
CA GLU A 29 -2.93 9.31 -1.48
C GLU A 29 -2.36 8.40 -2.57
N HIS A 30 -3.13 7.40 -2.96
CA HIS A 30 -2.71 6.39 -3.93
C HIS A 30 -3.90 5.88 -4.74
N GLU A 31 -3.64 5.57 -6.01
CA GLU A 31 -4.66 5.08 -6.94
C GLU A 31 -4.15 3.83 -7.66
N VAL A 32 -5.05 2.87 -7.87
CA VAL A 32 -4.80 1.69 -8.70
C VAL A 32 -5.33 1.94 -10.11
N LEU A 33 -4.42 2.04 -11.07
CA LEU A 33 -4.78 2.26 -12.47
C LEU A 33 -5.39 0.99 -13.09
N PRO A 34 -6.43 1.14 -13.95
CA PRO A 34 -7.05 0.02 -14.64
C PRO A 34 -6.04 -0.69 -15.55
N THR A 35 -6.15 -2.01 -15.62
CA THR A 35 -5.28 -2.87 -16.43
C THR A 35 -6.12 -3.68 -17.41
N ARG A 36 -5.55 -3.98 -18.58
CA ARG A 36 -6.17 -4.83 -19.62
C ARG A 36 -5.75 -6.30 -19.54
N THR A 37 -4.89 -6.64 -18.58
CA THR A 37 -4.36 -7.98 -18.32
C THR A 37 -4.51 -8.34 -16.85
N ASP A 38 -4.54 -9.63 -16.54
CA ASP A 38 -4.71 -10.13 -15.19
C ASP A 38 -3.58 -9.66 -14.27
N ARG A 39 -3.96 -9.13 -13.10
CA ARG A 39 -3.03 -8.61 -12.10
C ARG A 39 -3.41 -9.12 -10.73
N TYR A 40 -2.52 -9.92 -10.15
CA TYR A 40 -2.69 -10.44 -8.79
C TYR A 40 -1.85 -9.64 -7.81
N SER A 41 -2.44 -9.26 -6.68
CA SER A 41 -1.75 -8.57 -5.59
C SER A 41 -2.31 -9.02 -4.24
N LEU A 42 -1.44 -9.09 -3.24
CA LEU A 42 -1.83 -9.28 -1.84
C LEU A 42 -1.72 -7.94 -1.12
N THR A 43 -2.78 -7.54 -0.42
CA THR A 43 -2.84 -6.30 0.37
C THR A 43 -3.10 -6.63 1.83
N GLY A 44 -2.41 -5.94 2.72
CA GLY A 44 -2.64 -6.03 4.16
C GLY A 44 -2.31 -4.71 4.86
N TRP A 45 -2.93 -4.49 6.01
CA TRP A 45 -2.69 -3.30 6.84
C TRP A 45 -1.96 -3.69 8.11
N LEU A 46 -0.83 -3.04 8.37
CA LEU A 46 -0.17 -3.13 9.67
C LEU A 46 -0.91 -2.20 10.63
N LEU A 47 -1.66 -2.78 11.56
CA LEU A 47 -2.35 -2.02 12.60
C LEU A 47 -1.36 -1.52 13.63
N HIS A 48 -1.43 -0.24 13.98
CA HIS A 48 -0.71 0.28 15.14
C HIS A 48 -1.38 -0.22 16.42
N GLN A 49 -0.82 -1.28 17.02
CA GLN A 49 -1.22 -1.72 18.34
C GLN A 49 -0.41 -0.94 19.38
N PRO A 50 -1.03 -0.08 20.20
CA PRO A 50 -0.31 0.56 21.28
C PRO A 50 0.25 -0.51 22.23
N PRO A 51 1.50 -0.36 22.72
CA PRO A 51 2.07 -1.29 23.68
C PRO A 51 1.18 -1.31 24.94
N GLY A 52 0.60 -2.48 25.25
CA GLY A 52 -0.28 -2.68 26.41
C GLY A 52 -1.67 -3.26 26.10
N LEU A 53 -2.12 -3.25 24.84
CA LEU A 53 -3.41 -3.83 24.44
C LEU A 53 -3.29 -5.29 23.96
N GLY A 54 -2.48 -6.09 24.67
CA GLY A 54 -2.26 -7.50 24.36
C GLY A 54 -3.22 -8.40 25.12
N PHE A 55 -4.28 -8.85 24.44
CA PHE A 55 -5.07 -10.10 24.64
C PHE A 55 -5.42 -10.59 26.08
N LEU A 56 -5.41 -9.75 27.12
CA LEU A 56 -6.04 -10.07 28.41
C LEU A 56 -6.70 -8.81 28.99
N GLY A 57 -7.94 -8.59 28.57
CA GLY A 57 -8.96 -7.84 29.31
C GLY A 57 -10.15 -8.76 29.54
#